data_AF-A0A7V0SSJ9-F1
#
_entry.id   AF-A0A7V0SSJ9-F1
#
_cell.length_a   1.000
_cell.length_b   1.000
_cell.length_c   1.000
_cell.angle_alpha   90.00
_cell.angle_beta   90.00
_cell.angle_gamma   90.00
#
_symmetry.space_group_name_H-M   'P 1'
#
loop_
_entity.id
_entity.type
_entity.pdbx_description
1 polymer ?
#
loop_
_entity_poly.entity_id
_entity_poly.type
_entity_poly.pdbx_seq_one_letter_code
_entity_poly.pdbx_strand_id
1 'polypeptide(L)'
;MSKIKYYIAFVFIAVSLQLSAQTQDMGMHNLLQVPQSQYNNPANVPFCKFYIGFPALSSLYVGFSQNALIAENFISQRADDSLYIDVDNFIESLHKRNYLFAQVDEEILSFGFQFKEKHYFSFNLTEHMYFRMGYPKDFMEFLAYGNGANFDKEMEVGGFSLNMAHYREMGFGYSYIYDDKWTFGARYKLLFGLSNLWTKETHLSLHTAEEDYFITASANLEAHAHLPEAAWLSMQGEEDEEVDIGEYMMNFGNMGMGIDLGATYKMDDKWTFGASVIDLGYIRFKGEENTRSFKSINPEGSFTFQGIDINDYLNKPDSVVEKNMENFLDSIVDIFDLDTLKSPYSYPLNT
;
A
#
# COMPACT_ATOMS: atom_id res chain seq x y z
N MET A 1 -8.69 11.38 -31.76
CA MET A 1 -9.63 10.51 -31.02
C MET A 1 -9.52 9.01 -31.33
N SER A 2 -8.97 8.55 -32.46
CA SER A 2 -8.86 7.10 -32.73
C SER A 2 -7.77 6.38 -31.92
N LYS A 3 -6.64 7.05 -31.61
CA LYS A 3 -5.52 6.45 -30.86
C LYS A 3 -5.85 6.13 -29.39
N ILE A 4 -6.66 6.96 -28.74
CA ILE A 4 -7.12 6.74 -27.34
C ILE A 4 -7.98 5.46 -27.22
N LYS A 5 -8.78 5.14 -28.24
CA LYS A 5 -9.60 3.91 -28.25
C LYS A 5 -8.74 2.65 -28.29
N TYR A 6 -7.59 2.69 -28.96
CA TYR A 6 -6.67 1.55 -29.00
C TYR A 6 -5.92 1.37 -27.69
N TYR A 7 -5.58 2.45 -26.97
CA TYR A 7 -5.00 2.34 -25.62
C TYR A 7 -6.00 1.80 -24.60
N ILE A 8 -7.25 2.28 -24.63
CA ILE A 8 -8.31 1.76 -23.76
C ILE A 8 -8.61 0.29 -24.08
N ALA A 9 -8.64 -0.09 -25.35
CA ALA A 9 -8.82 -1.49 -25.76
C ALA A 9 -7.60 -2.37 -25.40
N PHE A 10 -6.38 -1.85 -25.47
CA PHE A 10 -5.18 -2.59 -25.08
C PHE A 10 -5.11 -2.79 -23.55
N VAL A 11 -5.50 -1.79 -22.77
CA VAL A 11 -5.66 -1.90 -21.32
C VAL A 11 -6.78 -2.90 -20.96
N PHE A 12 -7.91 -2.88 -21.67
CA PHE A 12 -8.99 -3.86 -21.46
C PHE A 12 -8.62 -5.29 -21.87
N ILE A 13 -7.80 -5.45 -22.91
CA ILE A 13 -7.32 -6.78 -23.35
C ILE A 13 -6.26 -7.32 -22.38
N ALA A 14 -5.40 -6.46 -21.81
CA ALA A 14 -4.45 -6.87 -20.77
C ALA A 14 -5.15 -7.29 -19.47
N VAL A 15 -6.32 -6.71 -19.15
CA VAL A 15 -7.13 -7.04 -17.96
C VAL A 15 -8.02 -8.29 -18.15
N SER A 16 -8.22 -8.76 -19.39
CA SER A 16 -9.06 -9.93 -19.68
C SER A 16 -8.32 -11.28 -19.75
N LEU A 17 -7.01 -11.29 -19.49
CA LEU A 17 -6.33 -12.52 -19.10
C LEU A 17 -6.88 -12.93 -17.74
N GLN A 18 -7.53 -14.09 -17.68
CA GLN A 18 -8.16 -14.64 -16.49
C GLN A 18 -7.14 -14.77 -15.35
N LEU A 19 -6.98 -13.69 -14.58
CA LEU A 19 -6.30 -13.66 -13.29
C LEU A 19 -7.18 -14.48 -12.34
N SER A 20 -6.95 -15.79 -12.33
CA SER A 20 -7.33 -16.59 -11.17
C SER A 20 -6.51 -16.01 -10.02
N ALA A 21 -7.14 -15.18 -9.19
CA ALA A 21 -6.56 -14.67 -7.97
C ALA A 21 -6.29 -15.84 -7.01
N GLN A 22 -5.17 -16.52 -7.23
CA GLN A 22 -4.59 -17.44 -6.27
C GLN A 22 -3.61 -16.61 -5.45
N THR A 23 -3.86 -16.50 -4.14
CA THR A 23 -2.86 -15.99 -3.20
C THR A 23 -1.63 -16.89 -3.32
N GLN A 24 -0.60 -16.39 -4.03
CA GLN A 24 0.61 -17.14 -4.36
C GLN A 24 1.25 -17.80 -3.12
N ASP A 25 1.13 -17.14 -1.97
CA ASP A 25 1.74 -17.58 -0.72
C ASP A 25 1.19 -18.89 -0.16
N MET A 26 -0.13 -19.10 -0.21
CA MET A 26 -0.74 -20.29 0.42
C MET A 26 -0.43 -21.58 -0.35
N GLY A 27 -0.29 -21.51 -1.68
CA GLY A 27 0.00 -22.67 -2.53
C GLY A 27 1.48 -23.05 -2.60
N MET A 28 2.39 -22.09 -2.36
CA MET A 28 3.83 -22.27 -2.55
C MET A 28 4.56 -22.94 -1.38
N HIS A 29 3.99 -22.92 -0.17
CA HIS A 29 4.67 -23.41 1.05
C HIS A 29 5.25 -24.83 0.94
N ASN A 30 4.62 -25.72 0.16
CA ASN A 30 5.05 -27.11 -0.01
C ASN A 30 5.34 -27.49 -1.47
N LEU A 31 5.44 -26.51 -2.39
CA LEU A 31 5.66 -26.77 -3.81
C LEU A 31 7.17 -26.89 -4.11
N LEU A 32 7.80 -27.96 -3.62
CA LEU A 32 9.26 -28.19 -3.74
C LEU A 32 9.76 -28.37 -5.19
N GLN A 33 8.83 -28.47 -6.17
CA GLN A 33 9.14 -28.47 -7.59
C GLN A 33 9.65 -27.12 -8.09
N VAL A 34 9.30 -26.02 -7.41
CA VAL A 34 9.72 -24.67 -7.78
C VAL A 34 10.65 -24.08 -6.71
N PRO A 35 11.79 -23.50 -7.09
CA PRO A 35 12.73 -22.88 -6.15
C PRO A 35 12.11 -21.79 -5.26
N GLN A 36 11.10 -21.10 -5.76
CA GLN A 36 10.41 -20.00 -5.07
C GLN A 36 9.71 -20.46 -3.79
N SER A 37 9.46 -21.76 -3.59
CA SER A 37 8.96 -22.31 -2.31
C SER A 37 9.88 -21.96 -1.13
N GLN A 38 11.16 -21.65 -1.37
CA GLN A 38 12.09 -21.18 -0.35
C GLN A 38 11.76 -19.78 0.21
N TYR A 39 10.93 -19.00 -0.49
CA TYR A 39 10.58 -17.62 -0.10
C TYR A 39 9.61 -17.63 1.08
N ASN A 40 8.75 -18.65 1.12
CA ASN A 40 7.78 -18.81 2.20
C ASN A 40 8.34 -19.65 3.36
N ASN A 41 9.35 -20.48 3.10
CA ASN A 41 10.09 -21.20 4.13
C ASN A 41 11.53 -21.50 3.67
N PRO A 42 12.56 -20.86 4.25
CA PRO A 42 13.94 -21.06 3.82
C PRO A 42 14.48 -22.47 4.11
N ALA A 43 13.78 -23.31 4.89
CA ALA A 43 14.12 -24.72 5.06
C ALA A 43 13.67 -25.62 3.90
N ASN A 44 12.88 -25.11 2.96
CA ASN A 44 12.51 -25.88 1.78
C ASN A 44 13.75 -26.16 0.92
N VAL A 45 13.89 -27.41 0.49
CA VAL A 45 14.95 -27.84 -0.43
C VAL A 45 14.29 -28.21 -1.76
N PRO A 46 14.45 -27.40 -2.81
CA PRO A 46 13.89 -27.70 -4.12
C PRO A 46 14.40 -29.03 -4.68
N PHE A 47 13.58 -29.72 -5.46
CA PHE A 47 13.99 -30.98 -6.11
C PHE A 47 15.11 -30.79 -7.14
N CYS A 48 15.23 -29.59 -7.72
CA CYS A 48 16.31 -29.27 -8.64
C CYS A 48 17.63 -29.02 -7.89
N LYS A 49 18.66 -29.80 -8.22
CA LYS A 49 20.01 -29.65 -7.64
C LYS A 49 20.73 -28.38 -8.08
N PHE A 50 20.31 -27.78 -9.18
CA PHE A 50 20.82 -26.52 -9.70
C PHE A 50 19.71 -25.80 -10.46
N TYR A 51 19.63 -24.48 -10.35
CA TYR A 51 18.80 -23.65 -11.22
C TYR A 51 19.44 -22.27 -11.40
N ILE A 52 19.01 -21.60 -12.47
CA ILE A 52 19.24 -20.19 -12.73
C ILE A 52 17.94 -19.58 -13.26
N GLY A 53 17.56 -18.43 -12.70
CA GLY A 53 16.45 -17.61 -13.13
C GLY A 53 16.96 -16.36 -13.85
N PHE A 54 16.23 -15.93 -14.87
CA PHE A 54 16.49 -14.71 -15.64
C PHE A 54 15.25 -13.79 -15.64
N PRO A 55 15.42 -12.47 -15.85
CA PRO A 55 14.32 -11.51 -15.78
C PRO A 55 13.16 -11.93 -16.69
N ALA A 56 11.92 -11.68 -16.25
CA ALA A 56 10.67 -12.08 -16.92
C ALA A 56 10.46 -13.58 -17.22
N LEU A 57 11.44 -14.46 -16.92
CA LEU A 57 11.34 -15.90 -17.15
C LEU A 57 11.33 -16.72 -15.86
N SER A 58 11.95 -16.25 -14.77
CA SER A 58 12.02 -16.97 -13.49
C SER A 58 10.70 -16.92 -12.72
N SER A 59 10.24 -15.70 -12.43
CA SER A 59 9.05 -15.42 -11.62
C SER A 59 8.66 -13.96 -11.76
N LEU A 60 7.42 -13.72 -12.18
CA LEU A 60 6.74 -12.44 -12.08
C LEU A 60 5.43 -12.70 -11.35
N TYR A 61 5.30 -12.12 -10.15
CA TYR A 61 4.05 -12.11 -9.44
C TYR A 61 3.35 -10.78 -9.66
N VAL A 62 2.06 -10.84 -9.99
CA VAL A 62 1.18 -9.67 -10.00
C VAL A 62 -0.06 -10.03 -9.20
N GLY A 63 -0.21 -9.38 -8.05
CA GLY A 63 -1.33 -9.54 -7.14
C GLY A 63 -2.26 -8.34 -7.20
N PHE A 64 -3.56 -8.59 -7.17
CA PHE A 64 -4.59 -7.58 -6.96
C PHE A 64 -5.66 -8.13 -6.02
N SER A 65 -6.04 -7.38 -5.00
CA SER A 65 -7.08 -7.77 -4.04
C SER A 65 -7.87 -6.55 -3.57
N GLN A 66 -9.14 -6.77 -3.30
CA GLN A 66 -10.08 -5.77 -2.77
C GLN A 66 -11.23 -6.50 -2.06
N ASN A 67 -11.99 -5.81 -1.22
CA ASN A 67 -13.15 -6.38 -0.51
C ASN A 67 -14.48 -5.63 -0.71
N ALA A 68 -14.57 -4.70 -1.67
CA ALA A 68 -15.70 -3.79 -1.86
C ALA A 68 -16.19 -3.65 -3.32
N LEU A 69 -15.33 -3.86 -4.30
CA LEU A 69 -15.60 -3.64 -5.71
C LEU A 69 -16.16 -4.90 -6.38
N ILE A 70 -17.44 -5.18 -6.18
CA ILE A 70 -18.16 -6.28 -6.83
C ILE A 70 -19.18 -5.67 -7.81
N ALA A 71 -19.07 -6.01 -9.10
CA ALA A 71 -19.87 -5.38 -10.15
C ALA A 71 -21.40 -5.47 -9.91
N GLU A 72 -21.88 -6.57 -9.34
CA GLU A 72 -23.29 -6.80 -8.99
C GLU A 72 -23.81 -5.82 -7.92
N ASN A 73 -22.92 -5.26 -7.10
CA ASN A 73 -23.29 -4.28 -6.08
C ASN A 73 -23.43 -2.87 -6.67
N PHE A 74 -22.82 -2.60 -7.83
CA PHE A 74 -22.81 -1.29 -8.48
C PHE A 74 -23.83 -1.17 -9.62
N ILE A 75 -24.19 -2.27 -10.26
CA ILE A 75 -25.01 -2.26 -11.47
C ILE A 75 -26.29 -3.03 -11.20
N SER A 76 -27.41 -2.33 -11.20
CA SER A 76 -28.74 -2.92 -11.05
C SER A 76 -29.53 -2.79 -12.36
N GLN A 77 -30.46 -3.72 -12.55
CA GLN A 77 -31.33 -3.77 -13.72
C GLN A 77 -32.74 -3.30 -13.36
N ARG A 78 -33.31 -2.40 -14.17
CA ARG A 78 -34.70 -1.97 -14.06
C ARG A 78 -35.64 -2.97 -14.73
N ALA A 79 -36.94 -2.82 -14.47
CA ALA A 79 -37.99 -3.64 -15.06
C ALA A 79 -38.09 -3.52 -16.60
N ASP A 80 -37.49 -2.49 -17.21
CA ASP A 80 -37.41 -2.28 -18.66
C ASP A 80 -36.07 -2.77 -19.27
N ASP A 81 -35.34 -3.61 -18.54
CA ASP A 81 -34.01 -4.13 -18.88
C ASP A 81 -32.88 -3.08 -18.98
N SER A 82 -33.12 -1.83 -18.57
CA SER A 82 -32.06 -0.82 -18.50
C SER A 82 -31.16 -1.01 -17.28
N LEU A 83 -29.85 -0.81 -17.46
CA LEU A 83 -28.86 -0.83 -16.38
C LEU A 83 -28.67 0.57 -15.80
N TYR A 84 -28.55 0.67 -14.47
CA TYR A 84 -28.21 1.91 -13.78
C TYR A 84 -27.20 1.65 -12.67
N ILE A 85 -26.50 2.71 -12.28
CA ILE A 85 -25.59 2.67 -11.13
C ILE A 85 -26.43 2.72 -9.86
N ASP A 86 -26.38 1.66 -9.08
CA ASP A 86 -27.09 1.53 -7.81
C ASP A 86 -26.17 1.96 -6.66
N VAL A 87 -26.20 3.25 -6.36
CA VAL A 87 -25.35 3.83 -5.32
C VAL A 87 -25.73 3.28 -3.94
N ASP A 88 -27.02 3.10 -3.67
CA ASP A 88 -27.51 2.63 -2.38
C ASP A 88 -27.06 1.18 -2.12
N ASN A 89 -27.28 0.28 -3.07
CA ASN A 89 -26.83 -1.10 -2.97
C ASN A 89 -25.30 -1.19 -2.85
N PHE A 90 -24.56 -0.35 -3.58
CA PHE A 90 -23.12 -0.30 -3.48
C PHE A 90 -22.66 0.09 -2.07
N ILE A 91 -23.15 1.22 -1.56
CA ILE A 91 -22.82 1.72 -0.22
C ILE A 91 -23.19 0.72 0.87
N GLU A 92 -24.39 0.11 0.78
CA GLU A 92 -24.83 -0.92 1.72
C GLU A 92 -23.89 -2.12 1.74
N SER A 93 -23.36 -2.51 0.57
CA SER A 93 -22.43 -3.64 0.45
C SER A 93 -21.03 -3.40 1.03
N LEU A 94 -20.64 -2.14 1.27
CA LEU A 94 -19.33 -1.80 1.82
C LEU A 94 -19.18 -2.31 3.26
N HIS A 95 -17.99 -2.82 3.57
CA HIS A 95 -17.59 -3.07 4.96
C HIS A 95 -17.25 -1.75 5.65
N LYS A 96 -17.27 -1.72 7.00
CA LYS A 96 -16.84 -0.53 7.75
C LYS A 96 -15.46 -0.03 7.31
N ARG A 97 -14.53 -0.96 7.05
CA ARG A 97 -13.21 -0.68 6.44
C ARG A 97 -13.04 -1.52 5.18
N ASN A 98 -12.77 -0.83 4.09
CA ASN A 98 -12.53 -1.42 2.78
C ASN A 98 -11.07 -1.24 2.40
N TYR A 99 -10.57 -2.05 1.46
CA TYR A 99 -9.22 -1.92 0.97
C TYR A 99 -9.10 -2.22 -0.53
N LEU A 100 -8.04 -1.65 -1.09
CA LEU A 100 -7.48 -1.96 -2.38
C LEU A 100 -6.02 -2.36 -2.15
N PHE A 101 -5.58 -3.45 -2.79
CA PHE A 101 -4.23 -3.97 -2.70
C PHE A 101 -3.74 -4.33 -4.10
N ALA A 102 -2.51 -3.94 -4.42
CA ALA A 102 -1.80 -4.33 -5.61
C ALA A 102 -0.35 -4.66 -5.25
N GLN A 103 0.22 -5.69 -5.87
CA GLN A 103 1.59 -6.10 -5.65
C GLN A 103 2.20 -6.56 -6.96
N VAL A 104 3.47 -6.25 -7.14
CA VAL A 104 4.32 -6.76 -8.20
C VAL A 104 5.64 -7.18 -7.59
N ASP A 105 5.98 -8.46 -7.74
CA ASP A 105 7.31 -8.96 -7.39
C ASP A 105 7.96 -9.52 -8.65
N GLU A 106 9.08 -8.93 -9.06
CA GLU A 106 9.84 -9.36 -10.22
C GLU A 106 11.18 -9.94 -9.78
N GLU A 107 11.38 -11.23 -10.06
CA GLU A 107 12.67 -11.88 -9.86
C GLU A 107 13.59 -11.61 -11.05
N ILE A 108 14.47 -10.61 -10.89
CA ILE A 108 15.44 -10.19 -11.90
C ILE A 108 16.47 -11.31 -12.13
N LEU A 109 17.00 -11.87 -11.06
CA LEU A 109 18.02 -12.92 -11.14
C LEU A 109 17.89 -13.83 -9.93
N SER A 110 18.01 -15.12 -10.16
CA SER A 110 18.12 -16.08 -9.08
C SER A 110 19.01 -17.24 -9.49
N PHE A 111 19.58 -17.92 -8.51
CA PHE A 111 20.21 -19.20 -8.73
C PHE A 111 20.28 -19.97 -7.43
N GLY A 112 20.37 -21.28 -7.53
CA GLY A 112 20.60 -22.12 -6.37
C GLY A 112 21.29 -23.40 -6.76
N PHE A 113 21.96 -24.00 -5.79
CA PHE A 113 22.68 -25.25 -5.99
C PHE A 113 22.75 -26.07 -4.70
N GLN A 114 22.68 -27.39 -4.89
CA GLN A 114 22.85 -28.36 -3.83
C GLN A 114 24.31 -28.81 -3.75
N PHE A 115 24.82 -28.91 -2.52
CA PHE A 115 26.17 -29.37 -2.20
C PHE A 115 26.13 -30.52 -1.19
N LYS A 116 26.89 -31.59 -1.45
CA LYS A 116 26.97 -32.79 -0.61
C LYS A 116 25.62 -33.36 -0.15
N GLU A 117 24.59 -33.23 -1.00
CA GLU A 117 23.21 -33.71 -0.78
C GLU A 117 22.44 -33.07 0.41
N LYS A 118 23.13 -32.56 1.42
CA LYS A 118 22.51 -31.99 2.62
C LYS A 118 22.43 -30.46 2.63
N HIS A 119 23.22 -29.79 1.80
CA HIS A 119 23.35 -28.34 1.81
C HIS A 119 22.72 -27.77 0.55
N TYR A 120 21.90 -26.75 0.68
CA TYR A 120 21.34 -26.01 -0.45
C TYR A 120 21.65 -24.54 -0.28
N PHE A 121 22.23 -23.91 -1.29
CA PHE A 121 22.48 -22.48 -1.32
C PHE A 121 21.57 -21.86 -2.38
N SER A 122 20.99 -20.70 -2.07
CA SER A 122 20.15 -19.94 -2.99
C SER A 122 20.51 -18.47 -2.95
N PHE A 123 20.39 -17.80 -4.09
CA PHE A 123 20.49 -16.36 -4.23
C PHE A 123 19.29 -15.85 -5.03
N ASN A 124 18.77 -14.68 -4.65
CA ASN A 124 17.79 -13.95 -5.43
C ASN A 124 18.10 -12.44 -5.44
N LEU A 125 17.79 -11.82 -6.57
CA LEU A 125 17.69 -10.38 -6.77
C LEU A 125 16.25 -10.12 -7.23
N THR A 126 15.47 -9.51 -6.35
CA THR A 126 14.02 -9.33 -6.56
C THR A 126 13.66 -7.86 -6.40
N GLU A 127 12.85 -7.33 -7.30
CA GLU A 127 12.22 -6.02 -7.14
C GLU A 127 10.82 -6.23 -6.56
N HIS A 128 10.51 -5.50 -5.49
CA HIS A 128 9.24 -5.56 -4.79
C HIS A 128 8.53 -4.22 -4.89
N MET A 129 7.32 -4.22 -5.40
CA MET A 129 6.40 -3.09 -5.40
C MET A 129 5.09 -3.53 -4.78
N TYR A 130 4.65 -2.87 -3.72
CA TYR A 130 3.31 -3.07 -3.22
C TYR A 130 2.62 -1.75 -2.93
N PHE A 131 1.30 -1.76 -3.06
CA PHE A 131 0.40 -0.66 -2.79
C PHE A 131 -0.81 -1.20 -2.03
N ARG A 132 -1.16 -0.56 -0.92
CA ARG A 132 -2.37 -0.83 -0.15
C ARG A 132 -3.01 0.48 0.25
N MET A 133 -4.28 0.64 -0.10
CA MET A 133 -5.11 1.75 0.33
C MET A 133 -6.31 1.21 1.10
N GLY A 134 -6.42 1.58 2.38
CA GLY A 134 -7.63 1.35 3.17
C GLY A 134 -8.50 2.61 3.15
N TYR A 135 -9.81 2.45 3.12
CA TYR A 135 -10.77 3.57 3.17
C TYR A 135 -12.03 3.17 3.94
N PRO A 136 -12.65 4.09 4.70
CA PRO A 136 -13.85 3.81 5.49
C PRO A 136 -15.10 3.79 4.60
N LYS A 137 -16.17 3.12 5.06
CA LYS A 137 -17.49 3.21 4.44
C LYS A 137 -18.05 4.63 4.50
N ASP A 138 -17.91 5.29 5.65
CA ASP A 138 -18.50 6.61 5.89
C ASP A 138 -17.94 7.68 4.94
N PHE A 139 -16.72 7.54 4.43
CA PHE A 139 -16.21 8.40 3.37
C PHE A 139 -17.02 8.24 2.08
N MET A 140 -17.33 7.01 1.68
CA MET A 140 -18.14 6.74 0.48
C MET A 140 -19.59 7.19 0.70
N GLU A 141 -20.15 7.00 1.90
CA GLU A 141 -21.46 7.54 2.27
C GLU A 141 -21.49 9.06 2.22
N PHE A 142 -20.46 9.72 2.74
CA PHE A 142 -20.33 11.17 2.69
C PHE A 142 -20.24 11.69 1.24
N LEU A 143 -19.52 11.00 0.34
CA LEU A 143 -19.50 11.36 -1.07
C LEU A 143 -20.87 11.16 -1.76
N ALA A 144 -21.62 10.13 -1.38
CA ALA A 144 -22.90 9.80 -1.98
C ALA A 144 -24.05 10.71 -1.49
N TYR A 145 -24.09 11.00 -0.19
CA TYR A 145 -25.23 11.62 0.47
C TYR A 145 -24.89 12.93 1.22
N GLY A 146 -23.61 13.29 1.32
CA GLY A 146 -23.14 14.37 2.18
C GLY A 146 -23.24 14.02 3.66
N ASN A 147 -23.11 15.04 4.51
CA ASN A 147 -23.23 14.92 5.96
C ASN A 147 -24.69 14.95 6.46
N GLY A 148 -25.63 15.45 5.65
CA GLY A 148 -27.04 15.62 6.06
C GLY A 148 -27.83 14.32 6.21
N ALA A 149 -27.33 13.19 5.69
CA ALA A 149 -27.97 11.89 5.86
C ALA A 149 -27.72 11.26 7.25
N ASN A 150 -26.81 11.83 8.04
CA ASN A 150 -26.31 11.25 9.30
C ASN A 150 -26.23 12.29 10.43
N PHE A 151 -27.32 13.02 10.71
CA PHE A 151 -27.38 13.92 11.87
C PHE A 151 -27.14 13.19 13.20
N ASP A 152 -26.49 13.90 14.12
CA ASP A 152 -26.10 13.44 15.47
C ASP A 152 -25.31 12.13 15.49
N LYS A 153 -24.67 11.79 14.37
CA LYS A 153 -23.75 10.66 14.24
C LYS A 153 -22.38 11.18 13.84
N GLU A 154 -21.37 10.60 14.46
CA GLU A 154 -19.99 10.78 14.04
C GLU A 154 -19.72 9.89 12.82
N MET A 155 -19.28 10.51 11.72
CA MET A 155 -18.86 9.84 10.49
C MET A 155 -17.33 9.82 10.41
N GLU A 156 -16.71 8.65 10.31
CA GLU A 156 -15.27 8.52 10.06
C GLU A 156 -15.00 8.71 8.56
N VAL A 157 -14.96 9.97 8.10
CA VAL A 157 -14.77 10.30 6.68
C VAL A 157 -13.29 10.29 6.23
N GLY A 158 -12.35 10.06 7.14
CA GLY A 158 -10.96 9.74 6.82
C GLY A 158 -10.49 8.43 7.44
N GLY A 159 -9.28 8.37 7.98
CA GLY A 159 -8.73 7.09 8.41
C GLY A 159 -8.22 6.22 7.24
N PHE A 160 -7.80 6.88 6.15
CA PHE A 160 -7.17 6.25 5.00
C PHE A 160 -5.80 5.64 5.32
N SER A 161 -5.68 4.32 5.31
CA SER A 161 -4.36 3.69 5.44
C SER A 161 -3.69 3.60 4.05
N LEU A 162 -2.86 4.58 3.69
CA LEU A 162 -2.07 4.52 2.47
C LEU A 162 -0.68 3.95 2.77
N ASN A 163 -0.35 2.82 2.13
CA ASN A 163 0.93 2.14 2.26
C ASN A 163 1.45 1.80 0.87
N MET A 164 2.64 2.26 0.55
CA MET A 164 3.34 1.95 -0.69
C MET A 164 4.79 1.67 -0.35
N ALA A 165 5.39 0.62 -0.90
CA ALA A 165 6.83 0.48 -0.89
C ALA A 165 7.32 -0.06 -2.23
N HIS A 166 8.43 0.50 -2.69
CA HIS A 166 9.23 -0.02 -3.78
C HIS A 166 10.64 -0.23 -3.25
N TYR A 167 11.11 -1.47 -3.28
CA TYR A 167 12.45 -1.81 -2.83
C TYR A 167 13.01 -3.01 -3.58
N ARG A 168 14.33 -3.07 -3.64
CA ARG A 168 15.09 -4.18 -4.18
C ARG A 168 15.64 -5.05 -3.06
N GLU A 169 15.48 -6.35 -3.18
CA GLU A 169 16.00 -7.36 -2.27
C GLU A 169 17.15 -8.14 -2.94
N MET A 170 18.26 -8.28 -2.22
CA MET A 170 19.28 -9.30 -2.47
C MET A 170 19.22 -10.34 -1.34
N GLY A 171 18.68 -11.52 -1.64
CA GLY A 171 18.51 -12.61 -0.69
C GLY A 171 19.60 -13.67 -0.82
N PHE A 172 20.19 -14.08 0.30
CA PHE A 172 21.16 -15.17 0.41
C PHE A 172 20.60 -16.25 1.32
N GLY A 173 20.10 -17.33 0.73
CA GLY A 173 19.48 -18.45 1.43
C GLY A 173 20.41 -19.65 1.59
N TYR A 174 20.22 -20.35 2.71
CA TYR A 174 20.89 -21.61 3.01
C TYR A 174 19.92 -22.56 3.70
N SER A 175 19.79 -23.77 3.17
CA SER A 175 19.00 -24.86 3.75
C SER A 175 19.92 -26.04 4.08
N TYR A 176 19.69 -26.69 5.21
CA TYR A 176 20.49 -27.81 5.70
C TYR A 176 19.61 -28.96 6.15
N ILE A 177 19.72 -30.09 5.45
CA ILE A 177 19.10 -31.36 5.81
C ILE A 177 19.94 -31.97 6.94
N TYR A 178 19.44 -31.85 8.17
CA TYR A 178 20.13 -32.34 9.35
C TYR A 178 20.12 -33.87 9.37
N ASP A 179 18.93 -34.46 9.29
CA ASP A 179 18.69 -35.91 9.26
C ASP A 179 17.47 -36.24 8.35
N ASP A 180 16.97 -37.47 8.42
CA ASP A 180 15.85 -37.94 7.60
C ASP A 180 14.50 -37.28 7.97
N LYS A 181 14.46 -36.49 9.05
CA LYS A 181 13.26 -35.82 9.57
C LYS A 181 13.34 -34.31 9.54
N TRP A 182 14.49 -33.73 9.87
CA TRP A 182 14.63 -32.30 10.09
C TRP A 182 15.44 -31.63 8.98
N THR A 183 14.89 -30.52 8.48
CA THR A 183 15.62 -29.54 7.67
C THR A 183 15.47 -28.17 8.31
N PHE A 184 16.56 -27.42 8.34
CA PHE A 184 16.57 -26.04 8.82
C PHE A 184 17.02 -25.12 7.70
N GLY A 185 16.58 -23.87 7.72
CA GLY A 185 17.04 -22.89 6.77
C GLY A 185 17.01 -21.49 7.29
N ALA A 186 17.86 -20.66 6.70
CA ALA A 186 17.93 -19.23 6.97
C ALA A 186 18.15 -18.49 5.66
N ARG A 187 17.63 -17.28 5.56
CA ARG A 187 17.94 -16.34 4.49
C ARG A 187 18.31 -14.99 5.07
N TYR A 188 19.44 -14.45 4.63
CA TYR A 188 19.81 -13.07 4.91
C TYR A 188 19.44 -12.18 3.73
N LYS A 189 18.87 -11.00 4.01
CA LYS A 189 18.39 -10.05 3.00
C LYS A 189 19.13 -8.73 3.12
N LEU A 190 19.68 -8.25 2.02
CA LEU A 190 20.06 -6.84 1.86
C LEU A 190 18.95 -6.14 1.08
N LEU A 191 18.49 -5.01 1.60
CA LEU A 191 17.33 -4.29 1.05
C LEU A 191 17.76 -2.90 0.62
N PHE A 192 17.23 -2.42 -0.49
CA PHE A 192 17.46 -1.08 -0.99
C PHE A 192 16.12 -0.43 -1.32
N GLY A 193 15.70 0.53 -0.50
CA GLY A 193 14.45 1.26 -0.70
C GLY A 193 14.57 2.31 -1.79
N LEU A 194 13.63 2.30 -2.74
CA LEU A 194 13.54 3.28 -3.82
C LEU A 194 12.49 4.35 -3.49
N SER A 195 11.30 3.92 -3.05
CA SER A 195 10.26 4.82 -2.56
C SER A 195 9.38 4.18 -1.49
N ASN A 196 8.81 5.01 -0.62
CA ASN A 196 7.91 4.55 0.42
C ASN A 196 6.89 5.63 0.77
N LEU A 197 5.68 5.20 1.08
CA LEU A 197 4.67 5.99 1.75
C LEU A 197 4.06 5.07 2.81
N TRP A 198 4.12 5.49 4.07
CA TRP A 198 3.66 4.71 5.19
C TRP A 198 2.82 5.58 6.12
N THR A 199 1.52 5.32 6.13
CA THR A 199 0.60 5.96 7.08
C THR A 199 0.53 5.12 8.35
N LYS A 200 1.00 5.68 9.47
CA LYS A 200 0.91 5.02 10.78
C LYS A 200 -0.44 5.25 11.43
N GLU A 201 -0.89 6.50 11.38
CA GLU A 201 -2.15 6.91 11.96
C GLU A 201 -2.81 7.94 11.06
N THR A 202 -4.11 7.82 10.94
CA THR A 202 -4.92 8.84 10.30
C THR A 202 -6.32 8.74 10.87
N HIS A 203 -6.92 9.90 11.09
CA HIS A 203 -8.27 10.03 11.54
C HIS A 203 -8.81 11.34 10.97
N LEU A 204 -10.04 11.30 10.47
CA LEU A 204 -10.82 12.49 10.19
C LEU A 204 -12.26 12.10 10.44
N SER A 205 -12.90 12.76 11.40
CA SER A 205 -14.31 12.58 11.69
C SER A 205 -15.08 13.86 11.47
N LEU A 206 -16.35 13.70 11.10
CA LEU A 206 -17.33 14.79 11.00
C LEU A 206 -18.55 14.44 11.85
N HIS A 207 -19.04 15.42 12.59
CA HIS A 207 -20.30 15.35 13.32
C HIS A 207 -21.15 16.56 12.93
N THR A 208 -22.37 16.31 12.48
CA THR A 208 -23.34 17.39 12.16
C THR A 208 -24.48 17.36 13.15
N ALA A 209 -24.63 18.41 13.94
CA ALA A 209 -25.70 18.53 14.92
C ALA A 209 -27.07 18.75 14.24
N GLU A 210 -28.12 18.06 14.71
CA GLU A 210 -29.47 18.17 14.13
C GLU A 210 -30.12 19.54 14.39
N GLU A 211 -29.89 20.14 15.56
CA GLU A 211 -30.59 21.35 16.01
C GLU A 211 -30.15 22.62 15.28
N ASP A 212 -28.83 22.82 15.15
CA ASP A 212 -28.22 24.05 14.63
C ASP A 212 -27.39 23.84 13.36
N TYR A 213 -27.28 22.60 12.88
CA TYR A 213 -26.49 22.20 11.71
C TYR A 213 -24.98 22.49 11.85
N PHE A 214 -24.47 22.68 13.06
CA PHE A 214 -23.05 22.90 13.27
C PHE A 214 -22.26 21.65 12.90
N ILE A 215 -21.17 21.84 12.16
CA ILE A 215 -20.31 20.77 11.68
C ILE A 215 -19.03 20.79 12.50
N THR A 216 -18.82 19.76 13.31
CA THR A 216 -17.57 19.58 14.05
C THR A 216 -16.68 18.59 13.32
N ALA A 217 -15.47 19.01 12.98
CA ALA A 217 -14.43 18.17 12.39
C ALA A 217 -13.32 17.92 13.40
N SER A 218 -12.81 16.69 13.46
CA SER A 218 -11.61 16.32 14.24
C SER A 218 -10.67 15.53 13.36
N ALA A 219 -9.36 15.80 13.40
CA ALA A 219 -8.40 15.16 12.52
C ALA A 219 -7.06 14.88 13.18
N ASN A 220 -6.44 13.76 12.80
CA ASN A 220 -5.07 13.40 13.16
C ASN A 220 -4.39 12.72 11.98
N LEU A 221 -3.08 12.92 11.83
CA LEU A 221 -2.25 12.27 10.82
C LEU A 221 -0.84 12.04 11.38
N GLU A 222 -0.35 10.82 11.27
CA GLU A 222 1.07 10.48 11.36
C GLU A 222 1.44 9.64 10.14
N ALA A 223 2.29 10.18 9.27
CA ALA A 223 2.73 9.52 8.05
C ALA A 223 4.20 9.80 7.73
N HIS A 224 4.82 8.88 7.02
CA HIS A 224 6.18 9.00 6.53
C HIS A 224 6.19 8.75 5.02
N ALA A 225 7.02 9.51 4.30
CA ALA A 225 7.17 9.36 2.87
C ALA A 225 8.63 9.56 2.44
N HIS A 226 9.04 8.78 1.46
CA HIS A 226 10.30 8.93 0.75
C HIS A 226 10.04 8.80 -0.75
N LEU A 227 10.22 9.91 -1.46
CA LEU A 227 10.01 10.02 -2.91
C LEU A 227 11.22 10.74 -3.55
N PRO A 228 11.48 10.53 -4.85
CA PRO A 228 12.41 11.37 -5.61
C PRO A 228 12.09 12.86 -5.42
N GLU A 229 13.11 13.72 -5.38
CA GLU A 229 12.92 15.16 -5.17
C GLU A 229 12.03 15.79 -6.26
N ALA A 230 12.26 15.44 -7.53
CA ALA A 230 11.41 15.85 -8.65
C ALA A 230 9.92 15.49 -8.44
N ALA A 231 9.62 14.36 -7.78
CA ALA A 231 8.23 14.01 -7.46
C ALA A 231 7.63 14.97 -6.42
N TRP A 232 8.41 15.41 -5.43
CA TRP A 232 7.96 16.43 -4.48
C TRP A 232 7.75 17.79 -5.14
N LEU A 233 8.68 18.23 -6.00
CA LEU A 233 8.59 19.50 -6.72
C LEU A 233 7.39 19.52 -7.66
N SER A 234 7.16 18.43 -8.40
CA SER A 234 5.98 18.26 -9.24
C SER A 234 4.67 18.35 -8.44
N MET A 235 4.62 17.75 -7.24
CA MET A 235 3.45 17.89 -6.35
C MET A 235 3.24 19.30 -5.81
N GLN A 236 4.27 20.16 -5.83
CA GLN A 236 4.20 21.57 -5.45
C GLN A 236 3.86 22.50 -6.62
N GLY A 237 3.65 21.94 -7.82
CA GLY A 237 3.29 22.69 -9.02
C GLY A 237 4.48 23.13 -9.89
N GLU A 238 5.67 22.57 -9.65
CA GLU A 238 6.81 22.76 -10.56
C GLU A 238 6.70 21.77 -11.73
N GLU A 239 6.10 22.21 -12.83
CA GLU A 239 5.70 21.36 -13.96
C GLU A 239 6.88 20.83 -14.81
N ASP A 240 8.08 21.43 -14.71
CA ASP A 240 9.24 21.07 -15.53
C ASP A 240 10.17 20.01 -14.90
N GLU A 241 9.88 19.54 -13.68
CA GLU A 241 10.68 18.55 -12.97
C GLU A 241 10.17 17.13 -13.24
N GLU A 242 10.95 16.35 -14.00
CA GLU A 242 10.66 14.94 -14.30
C GLU A 242 11.54 14.00 -13.46
N VAL A 243 10.96 12.88 -13.01
CA VAL A 243 11.72 11.84 -12.34
C VAL A 243 12.60 11.11 -13.37
N ASP A 244 13.93 11.21 -13.23
CA ASP A 244 14.86 10.36 -13.97
C ASP A 244 14.68 8.90 -13.52
N ILE A 245 14.03 8.11 -14.37
CA ILE A 245 13.76 6.68 -14.10
C ILE A 245 15.06 5.88 -13.97
N GLY A 246 16.10 6.26 -14.71
CA GLY A 246 17.41 5.61 -14.64
C GLY A 246 18.07 5.82 -13.29
N GLU A 247 18.13 7.08 -12.82
CA GLU A 247 18.64 7.42 -11.49
C GLU A 247 17.82 6.75 -10.39
N TYR A 248 16.49 6.80 -10.49
CA TYR A 248 15.56 6.17 -9.56
C TYR A 248 15.81 4.66 -9.42
N MET A 249 15.87 3.94 -10.55
CA MET A 249 16.07 2.48 -10.54
C MET A 249 17.49 2.05 -10.13
N MET A 250 18.47 2.94 -10.26
CA MET A 250 19.86 2.72 -9.83
C MET A 250 20.14 3.21 -8.40
N ASN A 251 19.12 3.64 -7.65
CA ASN A 251 19.29 4.12 -6.29
C ASN A 251 19.51 2.95 -5.30
N PHE A 252 20.66 2.97 -4.61
CA PHE A 252 21.01 2.04 -3.53
C PHE A 252 21.23 2.76 -2.18
N GLY A 253 20.77 4.01 -2.06
CA GLY A 253 21.06 4.90 -0.94
C GLY A 253 20.35 4.50 0.36
N ASN A 254 19.13 3.97 0.27
CA ASN A 254 18.31 3.61 1.43
C ASN A 254 18.48 2.12 1.78
N MET A 255 19.51 1.80 2.53
CA MET A 255 19.83 0.41 2.88
C MET A 255 18.98 -0.10 4.04
N GLY A 256 18.62 -1.38 3.97
CA GLY A 256 17.96 -2.16 5.00
C GLY A 256 18.54 -3.57 5.09
N MET A 257 18.09 -4.31 6.09
CA MET A 257 18.44 -5.72 6.25
C MET A 257 17.25 -6.50 6.79
N GLY A 258 17.20 -7.78 6.45
CA GLY A 258 16.18 -8.71 6.94
C GLY A 258 16.73 -10.11 7.11
N ILE A 259 15.99 -10.93 7.87
CA ILE A 259 16.29 -12.35 8.04
C ILE A 259 15.00 -13.18 7.97
N ASP A 260 15.09 -14.30 7.26
CA ASP A 260 14.07 -15.35 7.30
C ASP A 260 14.66 -16.57 7.99
N LEU A 261 13.84 -17.27 8.76
CA LEU A 261 14.18 -18.51 9.44
C LEU A 261 13.10 -19.56 9.17
N GLY A 262 13.52 -20.80 9.02
CA GLY A 262 12.61 -21.87 8.64
C GLY A 262 13.04 -23.22 9.20
N ALA A 263 12.05 -24.07 9.43
CA ALA A 263 12.22 -25.47 9.76
C ALA A 263 11.17 -26.32 9.03
N THR A 264 11.54 -27.55 8.68
CA THR A 264 10.60 -28.58 8.26
C THR A 264 10.85 -29.87 9.04
N TYR A 265 9.76 -30.56 9.38
CA TYR A 265 9.76 -31.83 10.10
C TYR A 265 8.94 -32.86 9.31
N LYS A 266 9.62 -33.88 8.78
CA LYS A 266 9.01 -35.06 8.17
C LYS A 266 8.68 -36.07 9.27
N MET A 267 7.40 -36.21 9.58
CA MET A 267 6.92 -37.18 10.56
C MET A 267 6.91 -38.60 9.96
N ASP A 268 6.40 -38.73 8.75
CA ASP A 268 6.36 -39.96 7.94
C ASP A 268 6.27 -39.63 6.44
N ASP A 269 5.99 -40.61 5.58
CA ASP A 269 5.91 -40.38 4.12
C ASP A 269 4.66 -39.61 3.66
N LYS A 270 3.70 -39.35 4.55
CA LYS A 270 2.46 -38.63 4.26
C LYS A 270 2.43 -37.24 4.91
N TRP A 271 3.09 -37.08 6.06
CA TRP A 271 3.02 -35.87 6.87
C TRP A 271 4.38 -35.17 7.00
N THR A 272 4.42 -33.95 6.47
CA THR A 272 5.51 -32.99 6.65
C THR A 272 4.92 -31.71 7.22
N PHE A 273 5.54 -31.19 8.26
CA PHE A 273 5.16 -29.93 8.90
C PHE A 273 6.24 -28.89 8.61
N GLY A 274 5.84 -27.69 8.19
CA GLY A 274 6.73 -26.56 7.96
C GLY A 274 6.36 -25.40 8.87
N ALA A 275 7.38 -24.71 9.40
CA ALA A 275 7.20 -23.47 10.13
C ALA A 275 8.30 -22.49 9.72
N SER A 276 7.94 -21.23 9.53
CA SER A 276 8.86 -20.17 9.13
C SER A 276 8.48 -18.85 9.77
N VAL A 277 9.47 -17.99 9.93
CA VAL A 277 9.31 -16.57 10.22
C VAL A 277 10.08 -15.85 9.13
N ILE A 278 9.38 -15.07 8.32
CA ILE A 278 9.93 -14.38 7.16
C ILE A 278 9.89 -12.87 7.39
N ASP A 279 10.72 -12.14 6.66
CA ASP A 279 10.68 -10.68 6.59
C ASP A 279 10.89 -9.96 7.94
N LEU A 280 11.67 -10.56 8.83
CA LEU A 280 12.12 -9.86 10.05
C LEU A 280 13.22 -8.86 9.68
N GLY A 281 12.83 -7.62 9.43
CA GLY A 281 13.77 -6.61 8.97
C GLY A 281 13.19 -5.21 8.90
N TYR A 282 14.01 -4.30 8.38
CA TYR A 282 13.61 -2.92 8.14
C TYR A 282 14.45 -2.31 7.01
N ILE A 283 13.92 -1.25 6.41
CA ILE A 283 14.61 -0.37 5.47
C ILE A 283 14.74 1.01 6.11
N ARG A 284 15.93 1.63 6.03
CA ARG A 284 16.12 2.99 6.51
C ARG A 284 16.10 3.97 5.34
N PHE A 285 15.06 4.80 5.29
CA PHE A 285 14.94 5.89 4.34
C PHE A 285 15.64 7.14 4.88
N LYS A 286 16.41 7.81 4.03
CA LYS A 286 17.22 9.00 4.36
C LYS A 286 17.27 9.97 3.18
N GLY A 287 17.85 11.15 3.40
CA GLY A 287 17.96 12.21 2.40
C GLY A 287 16.94 13.31 2.69
N GLU A 288 17.44 14.49 3.05
CA GLU A 288 16.59 15.62 3.48
C GLU A 288 15.65 16.06 2.36
N GLU A 289 16.09 16.03 1.09
CA GLU A 289 15.23 16.43 -0.02
C GLU A 289 14.15 15.40 -0.37
N ASN A 290 14.41 14.11 -0.11
CA ASN A 290 13.50 13.03 -0.47
C ASN A 290 12.53 12.62 0.63
N THR A 291 12.91 12.84 1.89
CA THR A 291 12.23 12.24 3.05
C THR A 291 11.37 13.29 3.75
N ARG A 292 10.11 12.95 4.02
CA ARG A 292 9.17 13.77 4.78
C ARG A 292 8.48 12.92 5.84
N SER A 293 8.38 13.46 7.05
CA SER A 293 7.50 12.94 8.09
C SER A 293 6.46 13.99 8.39
N PHE A 294 5.20 13.59 8.38
CA PHE A 294 4.04 14.45 8.62
C PHE A 294 3.43 14.04 9.95
N LYS A 295 3.18 15.01 10.83
CA LYS A 295 2.53 14.79 12.11
C LYS A 295 1.62 15.94 12.47
N SER A 296 0.38 15.66 12.86
CA SER A 296 -0.51 16.71 13.39
C SER A 296 0.09 17.39 14.61
N ILE A 297 0.11 18.73 14.58
CA ILE A 297 0.55 19.55 15.72
C ILE A 297 -0.45 19.42 16.88
N ASN A 298 -1.74 19.36 16.56
CA ASN A 298 -2.83 19.16 17.50
C ASN A 298 -3.60 17.86 17.18
N PRO A 299 -3.14 16.68 17.64
CA PRO A 299 -3.81 15.40 17.34
C PRO A 299 -5.25 15.30 17.86
N GLU A 300 -5.61 16.09 18.87
CA GLU A 300 -6.97 16.21 19.42
C GLU A 300 -7.65 17.50 18.96
N GLY A 301 -7.09 18.18 17.97
CA GLY A 301 -7.64 19.41 17.41
C GLY A 301 -9.02 19.16 16.80
N SER A 302 -9.98 19.99 17.21
CA SER A 302 -11.34 19.97 16.68
C SER A 302 -11.76 21.38 16.28
N PHE A 303 -12.47 21.49 15.16
CA PHE A 303 -13.04 22.74 14.69
C PHE A 303 -14.55 22.59 14.50
N THR A 304 -15.33 23.50 15.08
CA THR A 304 -16.78 23.56 14.87
C THR A 304 -17.13 24.71 13.95
N PHE A 305 -17.58 24.39 12.74
CA PHE A 305 -18.15 25.34 11.81
C PHE A 305 -19.61 25.65 12.18
N GLN A 306 -19.87 26.91 12.52
CA GLN A 306 -21.18 27.40 12.95
C GLN A 306 -21.94 28.16 11.83
N GLY A 307 -21.41 28.12 10.60
CA GLY A 307 -21.89 28.95 9.50
C GLY A 307 -21.07 30.23 9.33
N ILE A 308 -21.45 31.02 8.33
CA ILE A 308 -20.80 32.29 7.97
C ILE A 308 -21.77 33.43 8.28
N ASP A 309 -21.35 34.44 9.05
CA ASP A 309 -22.17 35.65 9.23
C ASP A 309 -22.18 36.46 7.94
N ILE A 310 -23.32 36.48 7.25
CA ILE A 310 -23.46 37.15 5.96
C ILE A 310 -23.15 38.66 6.04
N ASN A 311 -23.24 39.29 7.21
CA ASN A 311 -22.93 40.71 7.38
C ASN A 311 -21.43 41.01 7.23
N ASP A 312 -20.58 40.00 7.42
CA ASP A 312 -19.12 40.13 7.25
C ASP A 312 -18.71 40.11 5.77
N TYR A 313 -19.63 39.78 4.87
CA TYR A 313 -19.36 39.62 3.43
C TYR A 313 -20.29 40.48 2.56
N LEU A 314 -21.54 40.68 2.97
CA LEU A 314 -22.54 41.43 2.22
C LEU A 314 -22.24 42.94 2.22
N ASN A 315 -22.27 43.56 1.03
CA ASN A 315 -21.99 44.99 0.83
C ASN A 315 -20.61 45.46 1.37
N LYS A 316 -19.64 44.54 1.47
CA LYS A 316 -18.26 44.87 1.80
C LYS A 316 -17.41 45.04 0.53
N PRO A 317 -16.34 45.84 0.56
CA PRO A 317 -15.34 45.84 -0.51
C PRO A 317 -14.70 44.46 -0.67
N ASP A 318 -14.36 44.08 -1.90
CA ASP A 318 -13.76 42.77 -2.22
C ASP A 318 -12.53 42.45 -1.36
N SER A 319 -11.68 43.44 -1.09
CA SER A 319 -10.49 43.26 -0.24
C SER A 319 -10.80 42.89 1.22
N VAL A 320 -11.98 43.27 1.74
CA VAL A 320 -12.43 42.88 3.08
C VAL A 320 -12.99 41.46 3.06
N VAL A 321 -13.72 41.11 1.99
CA VAL A 321 -14.24 39.75 1.76
C VAL A 321 -13.10 38.74 1.66
N GLU A 322 -12.09 39.04 0.84
CA GLU A 322 -10.88 38.22 0.68
C GLU A 322 -10.18 38.02 2.03
N LYS A 323 -9.90 39.11 2.74
CA LYS A 323 -9.26 39.04 4.05
C LYS A 323 -10.06 38.23 5.08
N ASN A 324 -11.39 38.38 5.10
CA ASN A 324 -12.24 37.62 6.02
C ASN A 324 -12.25 36.12 5.69
N MET A 325 -12.23 35.77 4.40
CA MET A 325 -12.10 34.39 3.95
C MET A 325 -10.72 33.81 4.29
N GLU A 326 -9.65 34.56 4.06
CA GLU A 326 -8.28 34.18 4.43
C GLU A 326 -8.18 33.91 5.93
N ASN A 327 -8.63 34.84 6.79
CA ASN A 327 -8.58 34.62 8.24
C ASN A 327 -9.40 33.39 8.69
N PHE A 328 -10.53 33.13 8.04
CA PHE A 328 -11.34 31.94 8.32
C PHE A 328 -10.59 30.66 7.93
N LEU A 329 -10.01 30.61 6.73
CA LEU A 329 -9.21 29.48 6.26
C LEU A 329 -7.97 29.27 7.13
N ASP A 330 -7.24 30.34 7.45
CA ASP A 330 -6.07 30.31 8.32
C ASP A 330 -6.43 29.72 9.70
N SER A 331 -7.59 30.08 10.25
CA SER A 331 -8.04 29.51 11.53
C SER A 331 -8.29 27.99 11.48
N ILE A 332 -8.73 27.47 10.33
CA ILE A 332 -8.91 26.02 10.13
C ILE A 332 -7.55 25.35 9.94
N VAL A 333 -6.67 25.97 9.15
CA VAL A 333 -5.30 25.47 8.89
C VAL A 333 -4.52 25.39 10.20
N ASP A 334 -4.57 26.43 11.05
CA ASP A 334 -3.88 26.45 12.35
C ASP A 334 -4.33 25.31 13.29
N ILE A 335 -5.59 24.89 13.21
CA ILE A 335 -6.11 23.79 14.04
C ILE A 335 -5.60 22.44 13.54
N PHE A 336 -5.59 22.23 12.22
CA PHE A 336 -5.21 20.96 11.59
C PHE A 336 -3.78 20.97 11.02
N ASP A 337 -2.95 21.90 11.49
CA ASP A 337 -1.60 22.10 10.96
C ASP A 337 -0.73 20.85 11.16
N LEU A 338 0.18 20.64 10.22
CA LEU A 338 1.06 19.48 10.15
C LEU A 338 2.51 19.90 10.31
N ASP A 339 3.18 19.38 11.33
CA ASP A 339 4.63 19.43 11.39
C ASP A 339 5.21 18.54 10.28
N THR A 340 6.01 19.16 9.41
CA THR A 340 6.67 18.49 8.29
C THR A 340 8.16 18.45 8.51
N LEU A 341 8.67 17.30 8.94
CA LEU A 341 10.08 17.11 9.27
C LEU A 341 10.81 16.38 8.15
N LYS A 342 11.89 16.99 7.63
CA LYS A 342 12.85 16.35 6.73
C LYS A 342 13.81 15.44 7.51
N SER A 343 13.32 14.32 8.05
CA SER A 343 14.10 13.43 8.92
C SER A 343 14.12 11.97 8.44
N PRO A 344 15.24 11.24 8.60
CA PRO A 344 15.31 9.81 8.30
C PRO A 344 14.37 8.99 9.19
N TYR A 345 13.76 7.94 8.63
CA TYR A 345 12.93 7.00 9.38
C TYR A 345 13.22 5.55 8.97
N SER A 346 12.77 4.63 9.81
CA SER A 346 12.87 3.18 9.56
C SER A 346 11.48 2.63 9.26
N TYR A 347 11.35 2.04 8.08
CA TYR A 347 10.17 1.31 7.64
C TYR A 347 10.38 -0.19 7.94
N PRO A 348 9.57 -0.82 8.81
CA PRO A 348 9.67 -2.25 9.05
C PRO A 348 9.23 -3.01 7.80
N LEU A 349 9.86 -4.15 7.52
CA LEU A 349 9.27 -5.08 6.56
C LEU A 349 7.98 -5.63 7.18
N ASN A 350 6.88 -5.49 6.44
CA ASN A 350 5.59 -6.01 6.87
C ASN A 350 5.54 -7.51 6.54
N THR A 351 5.08 -8.31 7.49
CA THR A 351 4.79 -9.75 7.36
C THR A 351 3.37 -9.99 6.90
#